data_AF-A0A9E0PFS1-F1
#
_entry.id   AF-A0A9E0PFS1-F1
#
_cell.length_a   1.000
_cell.length_b   1.000
_cell.length_c   1.000
_cell.angle_alpha   90.00
_cell.angle_beta   90.00
_cell.angle_gamma   90.00
#
_symmetry.space_group_name_H-M   'P 1'
#
loop_
_entity.id
_entity.type
_entity.pdbx_description
1 polymer ?
#
loop_
_entity_poly.entity_id
_entity_poly.type
_entity_poly.pdbx_seq_one_letter_code
_entity_poly.pdbx_strand_id
1 'polypeptide(L)'
;MKKKSIVNVNNAMQKGYKYEISARPGKDFNPLFKPDLTPEQMLELGVFGGVYMRDCPSEYPKKWFKKAKFAPLSSKKPLASVNFFGMNASQPLSVWRKKGWIYKDDPRGWFEWYCRYYLGRRIPKEDERQIKRWNAIRRHIAQIKKNCRKGDLFCRPRQRQALLHWAYDSREM
;
A
#
# COMPACT_ATOMS: atom_id res chain seq x y z
N MET A 1 17.82 -1.78 28.74
CA MET A 1 16.54 -1.85 27.99
C MET A 1 16.71 -1.09 26.68
N LYS A 2 16.43 -1.70 25.51
CA LYS A 2 16.48 -0.96 24.23
C LYS A 2 15.37 0.10 24.25
N LYS A 3 15.74 1.35 23.95
CA LYS A 3 14.82 2.49 23.93
C LYS A 3 13.70 2.19 22.92
N LYS A 4 12.45 2.14 23.39
CA LYS A 4 11.29 1.92 22.52
C LYS A 4 11.18 3.09 21.53
N SER A 5 11.22 2.80 20.24
CA SER A 5 11.01 3.82 19.20
C SER A 5 9.52 4.05 19.02
N ILE A 6 9.03 5.20 19.48
CA ILE A 6 7.63 5.61 19.34
C ILE A 6 7.52 6.55 18.14
N VAL A 7 6.59 6.25 17.22
CA VAL A 7 6.21 7.13 16.13
C VAL A 7 4.96 7.92 16.55
N ASN A 8 4.98 9.23 16.33
CA ASN A 8 3.84 10.12 16.56
C ASN A 8 3.23 10.48 15.21
N VAL A 9 1.92 10.30 15.08
CA VAL A 9 1.18 10.55 13.84
C VAL A 9 0.32 11.80 13.99
N ASN A 10 0.53 12.74 13.07
CA ASN A 10 -0.27 13.94 12.93
C ASN A 10 -0.35 14.31 11.45
N ASN A 11 -1.43 13.88 10.79
CA ASN A 11 -1.70 14.12 9.37
C ASN A 11 -3.19 14.45 9.14
N ALA A 12 -3.62 14.62 7.89
CA ALA A 12 -4.97 15.07 7.59
C ALA A 12 -6.08 14.07 8.00
N MET A 13 -5.76 12.77 8.13
CA MET A 13 -6.74 11.73 8.45
C MET A 13 -6.60 11.15 9.86
N GLN A 14 -5.49 11.43 10.55
CA GLN A 14 -5.24 10.91 11.89
C GLN A 14 -4.39 11.88 12.69
N LYS A 15 -4.86 12.25 13.88
CA LYS A 15 -4.15 13.13 14.82
C LYS A 15 -4.00 12.46 16.17
N GLY A 16 -2.86 12.63 16.81
CA GLY A 16 -2.61 12.14 18.17
C GLY A 16 -2.42 10.61 18.29
N TYR A 17 -2.42 9.88 17.18
CA TYR A 17 -2.12 8.46 17.17
C TYR A 17 -0.63 8.23 17.39
N LYS A 18 -0.29 7.20 18.18
CA LYS A 18 1.09 6.81 18.46
C LYS A 18 1.21 5.31 18.35
N TYR A 19 2.35 4.84 17.86
CA TYR A 19 2.63 3.42 17.83
C TYR A 19 4.11 3.13 18.09
N GLU A 20 4.37 1.95 18.66
CA GLU A 20 5.70 1.46 18.92
C GLU A 20 6.23 0.66 17.72
N ILE A 21 7.51 0.86 17.41
CA ILE A 21 8.26 -0.03 16.53
C ILE A 21 8.82 -1.18 17.36
N SER A 22 8.29 -2.38 17.14
CA SER A 22 8.65 -3.60 17.87
C SER A 22 9.42 -4.61 17.04
N ALA A 23 9.59 -4.37 15.74
CA ALA A 23 10.23 -5.28 14.79
C ALA A 23 11.21 -4.52 13.89
N ARG A 24 12.23 -5.21 13.32
CA ARG A 24 13.19 -4.56 12.42
C ARG A 24 12.52 -4.17 11.09
N PRO A 25 12.61 -2.90 10.68
CA PRO A 25 12.01 -2.42 9.44
C PRO A 25 12.45 -3.25 8.23
N GLY A 26 11.50 -3.68 7.41
CA GLY A 26 11.75 -4.45 6.17
C GLY A 26 12.41 -5.82 6.35
N LYS A 27 12.51 -6.36 7.58
CA LYS A 27 13.17 -7.65 7.85
C LYS A 27 12.27 -8.65 8.55
N ASP A 28 11.67 -8.27 9.67
CA ASP A 28 11.00 -9.21 10.57
C ASP A 28 9.52 -9.40 10.20
N PHE A 29 9.25 -9.79 8.95
CA PHE A 29 7.90 -9.99 8.46
C PHE A 29 7.36 -11.36 8.89
N ASN A 30 6.05 -11.46 9.01
CA ASN A 30 5.39 -12.75 9.14
C ASN A 30 5.79 -13.62 7.93
N PRO A 31 6.19 -14.89 8.12
CA PRO A 31 6.67 -15.75 7.03
C PRO A 31 5.66 -15.93 5.88
N LEU A 32 4.37 -15.76 6.14
CA LEU A 32 3.30 -15.84 5.14
C LEU A 32 3.09 -14.54 4.36
N PHE A 33 3.78 -13.45 4.70
CA PHE A 33 3.67 -12.16 4.05
C PHE A 33 4.96 -11.82 3.30
N LYS A 34 4.92 -12.04 1.98
CA LYS A 34 6.06 -11.87 1.07
C LYS A 34 5.67 -10.95 -0.09
N PRO A 35 5.45 -9.64 0.16
CA PRO A 35 5.12 -8.70 -0.90
C PRO A 35 6.28 -8.57 -1.90
N ASP A 36 5.96 -8.44 -3.19
CA ASP A 36 6.95 -8.26 -4.25
C ASP A 36 7.49 -6.82 -4.27
N LEU A 37 6.68 -5.87 -3.81
CA LEU A 37 7.00 -4.44 -3.81
C LEU A 37 7.09 -3.88 -2.39
N THR A 38 8.12 -3.11 -2.12
CA THR A 38 8.23 -2.27 -0.92
C THR A 38 7.31 -1.05 -1.01
N PRO A 39 6.95 -0.40 0.11
CA PRO A 39 6.19 0.85 0.07
C PRO A 39 6.85 1.96 -0.76
N GLU A 40 8.19 2.04 -0.71
CA GLU A 40 9.01 2.94 -1.54
C GLU A 40 8.75 2.71 -3.03
N GLN A 41 8.86 1.46 -3.49
CA GLN A 41 8.61 1.09 -4.88
C GLN A 41 7.16 1.34 -5.29
N MET A 42 6.19 1.07 -4.42
CA MET A 42 4.77 1.35 -4.71
C MET A 42 4.51 2.86 -4.92
N LEU A 43 5.17 3.72 -4.14
CA LEU A 43 5.09 5.17 -4.32
C LEU A 43 5.80 5.63 -5.61
N GLU A 44 6.97 5.06 -5.92
CA GLU A 44 7.70 5.32 -7.17
C GLU A 44 6.93 4.89 -8.42
N LEU A 45 6.13 3.82 -8.31
CA LEU A 45 5.23 3.38 -9.38
C LEU A 45 3.94 4.21 -9.49
N GLY A 46 3.69 5.11 -8.52
CA GLY A 46 2.52 5.99 -8.53
C GLY A 46 1.21 5.25 -8.36
N VAL A 47 1.19 4.07 -7.74
CA VAL A 47 0.09 3.09 -7.83
C VAL A 47 -1.26 3.58 -7.27
N PHE A 48 -1.31 4.72 -6.60
CA PHE A 48 -2.54 5.31 -6.04
C PHE A 48 -2.88 6.69 -6.63
N GLY A 49 -2.50 6.93 -7.89
CA GLY A 49 -2.84 8.13 -8.64
C GLY A 49 -2.25 9.41 -8.06
N GLY A 50 -1.17 9.28 -7.28
CA GLY A 50 -0.35 10.39 -6.80
C GLY A 50 -0.96 11.31 -5.73
N VAL A 51 -2.09 10.95 -5.12
CA VAL A 51 -2.67 11.73 -3.99
C VAL A 51 -2.39 11.06 -2.65
N TYR A 52 -2.21 9.75 -2.64
CA TYR A 52 -2.08 8.95 -1.44
C TYR A 52 -0.72 9.19 -0.75
N MET A 53 -0.72 9.33 0.59
CA MET A 53 0.46 9.60 1.44
C MET A 53 1.20 10.93 1.21
N ARG A 54 0.70 11.80 0.32
CA ARG A 54 1.33 13.10 0.00
C ARG A 54 1.35 14.07 1.19
N ASP A 55 0.45 13.90 2.15
CA ASP A 55 0.26 14.77 3.32
C ASP A 55 0.96 14.28 4.60
N CYS A 56 1.66 13.15 4.56
CA CYS A 56 2.32 12.57 5.73
C CYS A 56 3.82 12.25 5.52
N PRO A 57 4.63 13.15 4.90
CA PRO A 57 6.05 12.88 4.67
C PRO A 57 6.88 12.81 5.96
N SER A 58 6.37 13.32 7.08
CA SER A 58 7.03 13.27 8.39
C SER A 58 6.91 11.91 9.09
N GLU A 59 5.90 11.11 8.74
CA GLU A 59 5.67 9.80 9.37
C GLU A 59 6.59 8.72 8.79
N TYR A 60 6.99 8.84 7.52
CA TYR A 60 7.70 7.81 6.78
C TYR A 60 9.11 8.26 6.36
N PRO A 61 10.03 7.33 6.04
CA PRO A 61 11.38 7.68 5.62
C PRO A 61 11.39 8.64 4.42
N LYS A 62 12.12 9.76 4.53
CA LYS A 62 12.23 10.77 3.45
C LYS A 62 12.61 10.18 2.09
N LYS A 63 13.43 9.11 2.08
CA LYS A 63 13.84 8.42 0.85
C LYS A 63 12.65 7.87 0.03
N TRP A 64 11.58 7.43 0.69
CA TRP A 64 10.39 6.91 0.01
C TRP A 64 9.71 7.94 -0.89
N PHE A 65 9.90 9.23 -0.60
CA PHE A 65 9.29 10.33 -1.32
C PHE A 65 10.18 10.90 -2.43
N LYS A 66 11.47 10.53 -2.49
CA LYS A 66 12.43 11.12 -3.45
C LYS A 66 12.05 10.86 -4.91
N LYS A 67 11.56 9.65 -5.20
CA LYS A 67 11.12 9.22 -6.54
C LYS A 67 9.62 8.95 -6.62
N ALA A 68 8.89 9.26 -5.56
CA ALA A 68 7.45 9.03 -5.51
C ALA A 68 6.74 9.84 -6.59
N LYS A 69 5.82 9.21 -7.31
CA LYS A 69 5.02 9.89 -8.32
C LYS A 69 3.78 10.47 -7.65
N PHE A 70 3.76 11.79 -7.49
CA PHE A 70 2.61 12.53 -6.97
C PHE A 70 1.88 13.31 -8.06
N ALA A 71 0.57 13.43 -7.89
CA ALA A 71 -0.25 14.35 -8.65
C ALA A 71 0.10 15.80 -8.24
N PRO A 72 -0.13 16.80 -9.11
CA PRO A 72 0.02 18.21 -8.75
C PRO A 72 -0.72 18.54 -7.45
N LEU A 73 -0.16 19.45 -6.64
CA LEU A 73 -0.73 19.81 -5.34
C LEU A 73 -2.17 20.35 -5.45
N SER A 74 -2.51 20.97 -6.57
CA SER A 74 -3.87 21.42 -6.91
C SER A 74 -4.87 20.26 -7.07
N SER A 75 -4.41 19.06 -7.43
CA SER A 75 -5.28 17.91 -7.58
C SER A 75 -5.65 17.30 -6.22
N LYS A 76 -6.95 17.22 -5.96
CA LYS A 76 -7.54 16.53 -4.81
C LYS A 76 -7.98 15.09 -5.13
N LYS A 77 -7.94 14.69 -6.40
CA LYS A 77 -8.40 13.38 -6.88
C LYS A 77 -7.24 12.56 -7.46
N PRO A 78 -7.23 11.22 -7.27
CA PRO A 78 -6.25 10.35 -7.91
C PRO A 78 -6.28 10.52 -9.43
N LEU A 79 -5.11 10.71 -10.04
CA LEU A 79 -4.94 10.85 -11.48
C LEU A 79 -4.52 9.51 -12.09
N ALA A 80 -5.33 8.98 -13.00
CA ALA A 80 -5.06 7.73 -13.70
C ALA A 80 -3.70 7.76 -14.43
N SER A 81 -3.33 8.89 -15.02
CA SER A 81 -2.07 9.10 -15.74
C SER A 81 -0.82 8.98 -14.87
N VAL A 82 -0.95 9.06 -13.54
CA VAL A 82 0.17 8.88 -12.60
C VAL A 82 0.44 7.41 -12.33
N ASN A 83 -0.59 6.56 -12.45
CA ASN A 83 -0.46 5.12 -12.24
C ASN A 83 0.38 4.47 -13.34
N PHE A 84 1.12 3.42 -13.00
CA PHE A 84 1.93 2.66 -13.97
C PHE A 84 1.14 2.20 -15.21
N PHE A 85 -0.07 1.66 -15.04
CA PHE A 85 -0.93 1.23 -16.16
C PHE A 85 -1.86 2.33 -16.69
N GLY A 86 -1.69 3.59 -16.27
CA GLY A 86 -2.47 4.72 -16.78
C GLY A 86 -3.96 4.69 -16.44
N MET A 87 -4.38 3.93 -15.41
CA MET A 87 -5.80 3.78 -15.08
C MET A 87 -6.08 3.64 -13.59
N ASN A 88 -7.27 4.03 -13.16
CA ASN A 88 -7.73 3.84 -11.79
C ASN A 88 -8.31 2.43 -11.59
N ALA A 89 -7.88 1.75 -10.52
CA ALA A 89 -8.37 0.41 -10.16
C ALA A 89 -8.96 0.33 -8.73
N SER A 90 -8.97 1.45 -7.99
CA SER A 90 -9.45 1.51 -6.61
C SER A 90 -10.93 1.87 -6.53
N GLN A 91 -11.64 1.29 -5.57
CA GLN A 91 -12.94 1.83 -5.13
C GLN A 91 -12.71 3.08 -4.26
N PRO A 92 -13.69 4.00 -4.18
CA PRO A 92 -13.62 5.14 -3.27
C PRO A 92 -13.52 4.73 -1.79
N LEU A 93 -12.87 5.55 -0.97
CA LEU A 93 -12.73 5.31 0.48
C LEU A 93 -14.08 5.17 1.19
N SER A 94 -15.12 5.87 0.73
CA SER A 94 -16.48 5.75 1.26
C SER A 94 -17.03 4.32 1.11
N VAL A 95 -16.74 3.65 0.00
CA VAL A 95 -17.12 2.25 -0.22
C VAL A 95 -16.35 1.32 0.72
N TRP A 96 -15.06 1.58 0.94
CA TRP A 96 -14.24 0.80 1.88
C TRP A 96 -14.75 0.90 3.31
N ARG A 97 -15.17 2.09 3.74
CA ARG A 97 -15.80 2.33 5.05
C ARG A 97 -17.12 1.57 5.17
N LYS A 98 -18.01 1.68 4.17
CA LYS A 98 -19.29 0.94 4.14
C LYS A 98 -19.10 -0.58 4.24
N LYS A 99 -18.03 -1.12 3.66
CA LYS A 99 -17.69 -2.54 3.70
C LYS A 99 -16.90 -2.97 4.95
N GLY A 100 -16.62 -2.08 5.89
CA GLY A 100 -15.83 -2.38 7.08
C GLY A 100 -14.37 -2.77 6.79
N TRP A 101 -13.82 -2.35 5.65
CA TRP A 101 -12.46 -2.72 5.21
C TRP A 101 -11.36 -1.85 5.83
N ILE A 102 -11.74 -0.73 6.45
CA ILE A 102 -10.84 0.19 7.14
C ILE A 102 -10.68 -0.24 8.58
N TYR A 103 -9.44 -0.28 9.04
CA TYR A 103 -9.12 -0.47 10.45
C TYR A 103 -8.94 0.90 11.11
N LYS A 104 -9.41 1.04 12.36
CA LYS A 104 -9.44 2.34 13.05
C LYS A 104 -8.07 3.01 13.15
N ASP A 105 -7.01 2.20 13.30
CA ASP A 105 -5.67 2.72 13.44
C ASP A 105 -5.05 3.03 12.08
N ASP A 106 -5.58 2.52 10.97
CA ASP A 106 -5.10 2.71 9.60
C ASP A 106 -6.20 3.26 8.70
N PRO A 107 -6.60 4.54 8.90
CA PRO A 107 -7.76 5.14 8.23
C PRO A 107 -7.62 5.24 6.70
N ARG A 108 -6.41 5.13 6.15
CA ARG A 108 -6.17 5.07 4.70
C ARG A 108 -6.30 3.64 4.18
N GLY A 109 -6.29 2.62 5.03
CA GLY A 109 -6.53 1.22 4.69
C GLY A 109 -5.25 0.40 4.55
N TRP A 110 -5.31 -0.66 3.72
CA TRP A 110 -4.26 -1.68 3.64
C TRP A 110 -2.85 -1.12 3.37
N PHE A 111 -2.72 -0.10 2.50
CA PHE A 111 -1.39 0.42 2.19
C PHE A 111 -0.76 1.17 3.37
N GLU A 112 -1.55 1.88 4.18
CA GLU A 112 -1.05 2.50 5.42
C GLU A 112 -0.67 1.45 6.46
N TRP A 113 -1.49 0.39 6.60
CA TRP A 113 -1.11 -0.77 7.40
C TRP A 113 0.22 -1.33 6.91
N TYR A 114 0.40 -1.53 5.60
CA TYR A 114 1.63 -2.08 5.04
C TYR A 114 2.83 -1.16 5.29
N CYS A 115 2.69 0.16 5.11
CA CYS A 115 3.76 1.12 5.41
C CYS A 115 4.22 1.00 6.87
N ARG A 116 3.28 0.97 7.83
CA ARG A 116 3.60 0.89 9.27
C ARG A 116 4.12 -0.47 9.68
N TYR A 117 3.55 -1.53 9.11
CA TYR A 117 4.03 -2.91 9.28
C TYR A 117 5.46 -3.05 8.76
N TYR A 118 5.75 -2.46 7.58
CA TYR A 118 7.09 -2.41 7.02
C TYR A 118 8.06 -1.71 7.97
N LEU A 119 7.65 -0.60 8.60
CA LEU A 119 8.47 0.11 9.58
C LEU A 119 8.61 -0.62 10.92
N GLY A 120 7.87 -1.69 11.16
CA GLY A 120 8.00 -2.53 12.36
C GLY A 120 6.90 -2.37 13.40
N ARG A 121 5.79 -1.69 13.10
CA ARG A 121 4.57 -1.72 13.93
C ARG A 121 3.95 -3.12 13.85
N ARG A 122 3.49 -3.66 14.98
CA ARG A 122 2.78 -4.95 15.03
C ARG A 122 1.46 -4.81 15.78
N ILE A 123 0.39 -5.33 15.20
CA ILE A 123 -0.95 -5.41 15.80
C ILE A 123 -1.47 -6.82 15.48
N PRO A 124 -1.22 -7.83 16.34
CA PRO A 124 -1.33 -9.24 15.95
C PRO A 124 -2.61 -9.63 15.20
N LYS A 125 -3.78 -9.29 15.75
CA LYS A 125 -5.09 -9.60 15.13
C LYS A 125 -5.32 -8.90 13.79
N GLU A 126 -4.86 -7.65 13.66
CA GLU A 126 -5.02 -6.90 12.41
C GLU A 126 -3.98 -7.34 11.37
N ASP A 127 -2.76 -7.65 11.80
CA ASP A 127 -1.70 -8.19 10.94
C ASP A 127 -2.16 -9.50 10.29
N GLU A 128 -2.70 -10.43 11.08
CA GLU A 128 -3.29 -11.69 10.59
C GLU A 128 -4.38 -11.43 9.55
N ARG A 129 -5.30 -10.50 9.83
CA ARG A 129 -6.39 -10.14 8.92
C ARG A 129 -5.87 -9.58 7.60
N GLN A 130 -4.92 -8.65 7.64
CA GLN A 130 -4.40 -7.99 6.43
C GLN A 130 -3.54 -8.95 5.60
N ILE A 131 -2.77 -9.82 6.24
CA ILE A 131 -2.01 -10.89 5.57
C ILE A 131 -2.96 -11.89 4.90
N LYS A 132 -4.06 -12.28 5.57
CA LYS A 132 -5.10 -13.14 4.97
C LYS A 132 -5.73 -12.48 3.74
N ARG A 133 -6.05 -11.19 3.81
CA ARG A 133 -6.59 -10.42 2.67
C ARG A 133 -5.60 -10.35 1.51
N TRP A 134 -4.34 -10.04 1.80
CA TRP A 134 -3.25 -10.00 0.82
C TRP A 134 -3.07 -11.36 0.14
N ASN A 135 -3.08 -12.46 0.90
CA ASN A 135 -2.98 -13.81 0.35
C ASN A 135 -4.16 -14.15 -0.58
N ALA A 136 -5.37 -13.73 -0.23
CA ALA A 136 -6.55 -13.97 -1.07
C ALA A 136 -6.43 -13.31 -2.46
N ILE A 137 -5.67 -12.22 -2.61
CA ILE A 137 -5.47 -11.51 -3.88
C ILE A 137 -4.70 -12.36 -4.90
N ARG A 138 -3.94 -13.40 -4.48
CA ARG A 138 -3.24 -14.34 -5.38
C ARG A 138 -4.15 -14.96 -6.44
N ARG A 139 -5.45 -15.11 -6.17
CA ARG A 139 -6.43 -15.58 -7.17
C ARG A 139 -6.44 -14.73 -8.45
N HIS A 140 -6.19 -13.42 -8.33
CA HIS A 140 -6.14 -12.52 -9.47
C HIS A 140 -4.87 -12.71 -10.32
N ILE A 141 -3.77 -13.17 -9.71
CA ILE A 141 -2.55 -13.55 -10.43
C ILE A 141 -2.81 -14.78 -11.28
N ALA A 142 -3.47 -15.80 -10.72
CA ALA A 142 -3.84 -17.00 -11.45
C ALA A 142 -4.76 -16.69 -12.65
N GLN A 143 -5.70 -15.75 -12.48
CA GLN A 143 -6.55 -15.27 -13.57
C GLN A 143 -5.73 -14.60 -14.69
N ILE A 144 -4.71 -13.80 -14.38
CA ILE A 144 -3.84 -13.21 -15.41
C ILE A 144 -3.07 -14.30 -16.13
N LYS A 145 -2.40 -15.20 -15.40
CA LYS A 145 -1.61 -16.30 -16.00
C LYS A 145 -2.42 -17.21 -16.92
N LYS A 146 -3.69 -17.44 -16.58
CA LYS A 146 -4.61 -18.25 -17.40
C LYS A 146 -5.08 -17.53 -18.67
N ASN A 147 -5.32 -16.22 -18.59
CA ASN A 147 -6.02 -15.48 -19.64
C ASN A 147 -5.12 -14.53 -20.45
N CYS A 148 -3.84 -14.38 -20.10
CA CYS A 148 -2.90 -13.50 -20.77
C CYS A 148 -1.72 -14.30 -21.31
N ARG A 149 -1.21 -13.88 -22.47
CA ARG A 149 0.05 -14.41 -23.00
C ARG A 149 1.20 -13.99 -22.08
N LYS A 150 2.17 -14.87 -21.87
CA LYS A 150 3.37 -14.55 -21.07
C LYS A 150 4.08 -13.34 -21.69
N GLY A 151 4.38 -12.33 -20.87
CA GLY A 151 5.02 -11.08 -21.31
C GLY A 151 4.07 -10.04 -21.91
N ASP A 152 2.79 -10.34 -22.10
CA ASP A 152 1.80 -9.34 -22.51
C ASP A 152 1.41 -8.46 -21.31
N LEU A 153 2.18 -7.38 -21.15
CA LEU A 153 2.04 -6.40 -20.08
C LEU A 153 0.69 -5.68 -20.11
N PHE A 154 0.09 -5.50 -21.29
CA PHE A 154 -1.15 -4.75 -21.46
C PHE A 154 -2.40 -5.63 -21.48
N CYS A 155 -2.28 -6.95 -21.39
CA CYS A 155 -3.40 -7.81 -21.10
C CYS A 155 -3.93 -7.56 -19.67
N ARG A 156 -5.24 -7.27 -19.56
CA ARG A 156 -5.97 -7.01 -18.30
C ARG A 156 -5.31 -5.91 -17.43
N PRO A 157 -5.09 -4.70 -17.97
CA PRO A 157 -4.28 -3.68 -17.32
C PRO A 157 -4.93 -3.17 -16.02
N ARG A 158 -6.27 -3.16 -15.92
CA ARG A 158 -6.97 -2.76 -14.69
C ARG A 158 -6.75 -3.77 -13.56
N GLN A 159 -6.71 -5.05 -13.91
CA GLN A 159 -6.46 -6.12 -12.93
C GLN A 159 -5.00 -6.12 -12.49
N ARG A 160 -4.06 -5.89 -13.41
CA ARG A 160 -2.64 -5.68 -13.11
C ARG A 160 -2.45 -4.45 -12.21
N GLN A 161 -3.07 -3.31 -12.53
CA GLN A 161 -3.05 -2.13 -11.67
C GLN A 161 -3.60 -2.43 -10.26
N ALA A 162 -4.69 -3.19 -10.15
CA ALA A 162 -5.22 -3.60 -8.85
C ALA A 162 -4.23 -4.46 -8.05
N LEU A 163 -3.46 -5.34 -8.70
CA LEU A 163 -2.42 -6.14 -8.04
C LEU A 163 -1.29 -5.27 -7.49
N LEU A 164 -0.88 -4.22 -8.20
CA LEU A 164 0.10 -3.25 -7.71
C LEU A 164 -0.35 -2.58 -6.41
N HIS A 165 -1.66 -2.32 -6.23
CA HIS A 165 -2.20 -1.78 -4.97
C HIS A 165 -2.02 -2.72 -3.77
N TRP A 166 -1.79 -4.02 -4.01
CA TRP A 166 -1.58 -5.06 -3.00
C TRP A 166 -0.13 -5.56 -2.96
N ALA A 167 0.81 -4.77 -3.49
CA ALA A 167 2.24 -5.08 -3.55
C ALA A 167 2.60 -6.40 -4.26
N TYR A 168 1.77 -6.85 -5.20
CA TYR A 168 2.15 -7.89 -6.14
C TYR A 168 2.67 -7.23 -7.42
N ASP A 169 3.87 -7.58 -7.86
CA ASP A 169 4.49 -6.94 -9.02
C ASP A 169 3.95 -7.52 -10.32
N SER A 170 2.81 -7.00 -10.77
CA SER A 170 2.15 -7.48 -11.97
C SER A 170 2.80 -7.03 -13.28
N ARG A 171 3.95 -6.35 -13.22
CA ARG A 171 4.73 -5.94 -14.41
C ARG A 171 5.56 -7.10 -14.94
N GLU A 172 5.94 -8.01 -14.05
CA GLU A 172 6.84 -9.15 -14.31
C GLU A 172 6.08 -10.50 -14.41
N MET A 173 4.74 -10.47 -14.59
CA MET A 173 3.86 -11.65 -14.61
C MET A 173 3.45 -12.12 -16.01
#